data_AF-D2ZTX8-F1
#
_entry.id   AF-D2ZTX8-F1
#
_cell.length_a   1.000
_cell.length_b   1.000
_cell.length_c   1.000
_cell.angle_alpha   90.00
_cell.angle_beta   90.00
_cell.angle_gamma   90.00
#
_symmetry.space_group_name_H-M   'P 1'
#
loop_
_entity.id
_entity.type
_entity.pdbx_description
1 polymer ?
#
loop_
_entity_poly.entity_id
_entity_poly.type
_entity_poly.pdbx_seq_one_letter_code
_entity_poly.pdbx_strand_id
1 'polypeptide(L)'
;MAYSIDFRQKALDHYEQHGNISQTARTFRITNRTLYQWIALKKETGSLQHRTKGGNSERIDKEELRRYVAEHPDAYQYEIAQHLGCTASNVGYLLKTLKITRKKKTTVYKEQDLQKSNRLPKTAGTIFRNAKGLLGRNGF
;
A
#
# COMPACT_ATOMS: atom_id res chain seq x y z
N MET A 1 18.80 -17.19 -2.98
CA MET A 1 17.70 -17.98 -3.58
C MET A 1 17.28 -19.05 -2.59
N ALA A 2 15.98 -19.26 -2.43
CA ALA A 2 15.45 -20.32 -1.58
C ALA A 2 15.14 -21.54 -2.44
N TYR A 3 15.72 -22.70 -2.09
CA TYR A 3 15.31 -23.97 -2.68
C TYR A 3 13.93 -24.37 -2.14
N SER A 4 13.12 -25.05 -2.96
CA SER A 4 11.83 -25.62 -2.54
C SER A 4 12.00 -26.62 -1.40
N ILE A 5 10.96 -26.78 -0.58
CA ILE A 5 10.98 -27.66 0.60
C ILE A 5 11.22 -29.11 0.16
N ASP A 6 10.52 -29.55 -0.88
CA ASP A 6 10.62 -30.92 -1.41
C ASP A 6 12.05 -31.26 -1.85
N PHE A 7 12.74 -30.29 -2.46
CA PHE A 7 14.14 -30.47 -2.87
C PHE A 7 15.07 -30.63 -1.67
N ARG A 8 14.86 -29.84 -0.60
CA ARG A 8 15.63 -29.96 0.64
C ARG A 8 15.40 -31.30 1.32
N GLN A 9 14.13 -31.74 1.36
CA GLN A 9 13.77 -33.02 1.95
C GLN A 9 14.47 -34.16 1.21
N LYS A 10 14.36 -34.21 -0.12
CA LYS A 10 14.98 -35.25 -0.94
C LYS A 10 16.52 -35.31 -0.78
N ALA A 11 17.16 -34.15 -0.68
CA ALA A 11 18.61 -34.07 -0.44
C ALA A 11 18.99 -34.58 0.95
N LEU A 12 18.16 -34.31 1.97
CA LEU A 12 18.40 -34.79 3.33
C LEU A 12 18.12 -36.29 3.47
N ASP A 13 17.09 -36.82 2.81
CA ASP A 13 16.80 -38.26 2.82
C ASP A 13 17.97 -39.05 2.19
N HIS A 14 18.53 -38.55 1.08
CA HIS A 14 19.73 -39.14 0.47
C HIS A 14 20.95 -39.04 1.40
N TYR A 15 21.09 -37.94 2.14
CA TYR A 15 22.16 -37.81 3.14
C TYR A 15 22.01 -38.81 4.29
N GLU A 16 20.78 -39.03 4.79
CA GLU A 16 20.49 -40.01 5.84
C GLU A 16 20.77 -41.45 5.38
N GLN A 17 20.55 -41.76 4.10
CA GLN A 17 20.84 -43.08 3.53
C GLN A 17 22.34 -43.36 3.32
N HIS A 18 23.10 -42.36 2.88
CA HIS A 18 24.50 -42.55 2.47
C HIS A 18 25.55 -42.03 3.47
N GLY A 19 25.16 -41.18 4.43
CA GLY A 19 26.05 -40.60 5.44
C GLY A 19 27.13 -39.65 4.89
N ASN A 20 27.17 -39.37 3.59
CA ASN A 20 28.23 -38.60 2.95
C ASN A 20 27.74 -37.27 2.37
N ILE A 21 28.25 -36.17 2.93
CA ILE A 21 27.90 -34.79 2.55
C ILE A 21 28.38 -34.47 1.14
N SER A 22 29.65 -34.74 0.83
CA SER A 22 30.26 -34.41 -0.47
C SER A 22 29.60 -35.17 -1.61
N GLN A 23 29.26 -36.44 -1.38
CA GLN A 23 28.56 -37.24 -2.38
C GLN A 23 27.15 -36.70 -2.63
N THR A 24 26.39 -36.43 -1.58
CA THR A 24 25.05 -35.85 -1.69
C THR A 24 25.08 -34.50 -2.39
N ALA A 25 26.02 -33.62 -2.04
CA ALA A 25 26.16 -32.32 -2.68
C ALA A 25 26.43 -32.43 -4.19
N ARG A 26 27.28 -33.38 -4.62
CA ARG A 26 27.52 -33.65 -6.05
C ARG A 26 26.27 -34.17 -6.76
N THR A 27 25.56 -35.14 -6.16
CA THR A 27 24.33 -35.72 -6.74
C THR A 27 23.28 -34.64 -7.00
N PHE A 28 23.05 -33.76 -6.02
CA PHE A 28 22.05 -32.69 -6.11
C PHE A 28 22.59 -31.40 -6.72
N ARG A 29 23.86 -31.38 -7.17
CA ARG A 29 24.55 -30.19 -7.73
C ARG A 29 24.45 -28.95 -6.84
N ILE A 30 24.56 -29.15 -5.53
CA ILE A 30 24.57 -28.09 -4.52
C ILE A 30 25.95 -27.98 -3.89
N THR A 31 26.19 -26.89 -3.17
CA THR A 31 27.41 -26.73 -2.38
C THR A 31 27.33 -27.52 -1.07
N ASN A 32 28.46 -27.98 -0.55
CA ASN A 32 28.50 -28.59 0.80
C ASN A 32 27.91 -27.65 1.85
N ARG A 33 28.20 -26.34 1.74
CA ARG A 33 27.67 -25.30 2.64
C ARG A 33 26.15 -25.29 2.71
N THR A 34 25.46 -25.41 1.58
CA THR A 34 23.99 -25.45 1.56
C THR A 34 23.42 -26.66 2.27
N LEU A 35 24.06 -27.83 2.12
CA LEU A 35 23.64 -29.05 2.82
C LEU A 35 23.87 -28.94 4.34
N TYR A 36 25.02 -28.41 4.77
CA TYR A 36 25.29 -28.10 6.18
C TYR A 36 24.22 -27.18 6.79
N GLN A 37 23.83 -26.14 6.06
CA GLN A 37 22.80 -25.20 6.53
C GLN A 37 21.44 -25.88 6.74
N TRP A 38 21.06 -26.84 5.87
CA TRP A 38 19.80 -27.56 6.04
C TRP A 38 19.83 -28.55 7.19
N ILE A 39 20.96 -29.23 7.41
CA ILE A 39 21.17 -30.12 8.55
C ILE A 39 21.07 -29.31 9.86
N ALA A 40 21.78 -28.17 9.93
CA ALA A 40 21.71 -27.28 11.09
C ALA A 40 20.29 -26.75 11.33
N LEU A 41 19.60 -26.32 10.25
CA LEU A 41 18.23 -25.83 10.33
C LEU A 41 17.24 -26.90 10.83
N LYS A 42 17.34 -28.14 10.33
CA LYS A 42 16.52 -29.28 10.79
C LYS A 42 16.78 -29.56 12.28
N LYS A 43 18.03 -29.48 12.72
CA LYS A 43 18.41 -29.70 14.13
C LYS A 43 17.91 -28.59 15.06
N GLU A 44 17.98 -27.32 14.63
CA GLU A 44 17.60 -26.17 15.44
C GLU A 44 16.09 -25.95 15.51
N THR A 45 15.39 -26.05 14.37
CA THR A 45 13.98 -25.63 14.24
C THR A 45 13.03 -26.81 14.03
N GLY A 46 13.54 -28.01 13.71
CA GLY A 46 12.71 -29.15 13.32
C GLY A 46 12.00 -28.99 11.96
N SER A 47 12.27 -27.89 11.25
CA SER A 47 11.58 -27.51 10.02
C SER A 47 12.57 -27.13 8.93
N LEU A 48 12.24 -27.48 7.68
CA LEU A 48 13.05 -27.16 6.49
C LEU A 48 12.63 -25.87 5.80
N GLN A 49 11.66 -25.15 6.39
CA GLN A 49 11.13 -23.93 5.84
C GLN A 49 12.20 -22.86 5.70
N HIS A 50 12.16 -22.12 4.60
CA HIS A 50 13.05 -20.98 4.43
C HIS A 50 12.74 -19.92 5.50
N ARG A 51 13.74 -19.53 6.29
CA ARG A 51 13.62 -18.43 7.24
C ARG A 51 13.43 -17.12 6.47
N THR A 52 12.22 -16.58 6.47
CA THR A 52 12.00 -15.20 6.05
C THR A 52 12.66 -14.30 7.09
N LYS A 53 13.79 -13.68 6.72
CA LYS A 53 14.31 -12.57 7.52
C LYS A 53 13.25 -11.48 7.47
N GLY A 54 12.63 -11.20 8.62
CA GLY A 54 11.79 -10.01 8.75
C GLY A 54 12.63 -8.79 8.35
N GLY A 55 12.06 -7.90 7.56
CA GLY A 55 12.67 -6.58 7.40
C GLY A 55 12.76 -5.89 8.75
N ASN A 56 13.71 -4.96 8.91
CA ASN A 56 13.73 -4.09 10.08
C ASN A 56 12.41 -3.32 10.10
N SER A 57 11.46 -3.73 10.94
CA SER A 57 10.27 -2.92 11.17
C SER A 57 10.72 -1.65 11.86
N GLU A 58 10.65 -0.53 11.16
CA GLU A 58 11.03 0.76 11.70
C GLU A 58 10.23 1.07 12.96
N ARG A 59 10.92 1.70 13.92
CA ARG A 59 10.59 1.88 15.34
C ARG A 59 9.38 2.81 15.62
N ILE A 60 8.55 3.08 14.62
CA ILE A 60 7.50 4.10 14.72
C ILE A 60 6.19 3.47 15.19
N ASP A 61 5.59 4.07 16.21
CA ASP A 61 4.29 3.66 16.71
C ASP A 61 3.19 4.01 15.69
N LYS A 62 2.58 2.97 15.13
CA LYS A 62 1.52 3.10 14.13
C LYS A 62 0.23 3.63 14.73
N GLU A 63 -0.01 3.40 16.02
CA GLU A 63 -1.22 3.87 16.70
C GLU A 63 -1.14 5.37 16.98
N GLU A 64 0.04 5.88 17.31
CA GLU A 64 0.28 7.32 17.45
C GLU A 64 0.01 8.06 16.13
N LEU A 65 0.53 7.53 15.00
CA LEU A 65 0.25 8.08 13.68
C LEU A 65 -1.26 8.10 13.37
N ARG A 66 -2.01 7.05 13.73
CA ARG A 66 -3.47 7.02 13.51
C ARG A 66 -4.20 8.10 14.29
N ARG A 67 -3.85 8.30 15.57
CA ARG A 67 -4.46 9.33 16.43
C ARG A 67 -4.19 10.72 15.86
N TYR A 68 -2.94 11.00 15.50
CA TYR A 68 -2.55 12.29 14.96
C TYR A 68 -3.29 12.62 13.65
N VAL A 69 -3.44 11.64 12.75
CA VAL A 69 -4.17 11.82 11.48
C VAL A 69 -5.68 12.01 11.71
N ALA A 70 -6.24 11.42 12.76
CA ALA A 70 -7.65 11.61 13.12
C ALA A 70 -7.91 13.01 13.70
N GLU A 71 -7.00 13.53 14.53
CA GLU A 71 -7.06 14.87 15.10
C GLU A 71 -6.78 15.96 14.06
N HIS A 72 -5.86 15.70 13.12
CA HIS A 72 -5.43 16.64 12.09
C HIS A 72 -5.56 16.07 10.67
N PRO A 73 -6.78 16.00 10.10
CA PRO A 73 -7.03 15.40 8.79
C PRO A 73 -6.43 16.20 7.61
N ASP A 74 -6.07 17.46 7.84
CA ASP A 74 -5.48 18.35 6.85
C ASP A 74 -3.97 18.61 7.10
N ALA A 75 -3.34 17.92 8.06
CA ALA A 75 -1.91 18.02 8.32
C ALA A 75 -1.06 17.50 7.15
N TYR A 76 0.08 18.16 6.92
CA TYR A 76 1.04 17.74 5.91
C TYR A 76 1.98 16.66 6.45
N GLN A 77 2.52 15.84 5.53
CA GLN A 77 3.44 14.76 5.90
C GLN A 77 4.68 15.23 6.67
N TYR A 78 5.17 16.45 6.41
CA TYR A 78 6.33 17.00 7.12
C TYR A 78 5.98 17.41 8.57
N GLU A 79 4.75 17.82 8.85
CA GLU A 79 4.28 18.19 10.21
C GLU A 79 4.15 16.94 11.07
N ILE A 80 3.54 15.90 10.49
CA ILE A 80 3.44 14.57 11.10
C ILE A 80 4.84 13.99 11.36
N ALA A 81 5.77 14.19 10.42
CA ALA A 81 7.14 13.71 10.54
C ALA A 81 7.90 14.41 11.67
N GLN A 82 7.71 15.73 11.85
CA GLN A 82 8.27 16.47 12.98
C GLN A 82 7.71 15.99 14.33
N HIS A 83 6.41 15.69 14.40
CA HIS A 83 5.78 15.17 15.61
C HIS A 83 6.32 13.77 15.97
N LEU A 84 6.44 12.88 15.00
CA LEU A 84 6.87 11.49 15.21
C LEU A 84 8.40 11.31 15.19
N GLY A 85 9.18 12.39 15.01
CA GLY A 85 10.64 12.34 14.92
C GLY A 85 11.17 11.47 13.75
N CYS A 86 10.45 11.44 12.63
CA CYS A 86 10.80 10.62 11.46
C CYS A 86 10.94 11.44 10.17
N THR A 87 11.18 10.78 9.03
CA THR A 87 11.24 11.45 7.73
C THR A 87 9.86 11.49 7.06
N ALA A 88 9.57 12.55 6.29
CA ALA A 88 8.29 12.67 5.58
C ALA A 88 8.00 11.49 4.63
N SER A 89 9.04 10.94 3.98
CA SER A 89 8.94 9.73 3.15
C SER A 89 8.46 8.52 3.94
N ASN A 90 8.91 8.38 5.19
CA ASN A 90 8.49 7.30 6.07
C ASN A 90 7.02 7.45 6.47
N VAL A 91 6.58 8.65 6.83
CA VAL A 91 5.14 8.94 7.05
C VAL A 91 4.31 8.53 5.83
N GLY A 92 4.76 8.89 4.62
CA GLY A 92 4.10 8.47 3.37
C GLY A 92 4.02 6.95 3.19
N TYR A 93 5.08 6.22 3.56
CA TYR A 93 5.10 4.75 3.54
C TYR A 93 4.16 4.15 4.59
N LEU A 94 4.14 4.69 5.81
CA LEU A 94 3.27 4.25 6.90
C LEU A 94 1.80 4.49 6.57
N LEU A 95 1.44 5.65 6.03
CA LEU A 95 0.07 5.95 5.59
C LEU A 95 -0.41 4.95 4.52
N LYS A 96 0.45 4.59 3.56
CA LYS A 96 0.16 3.55 2.55
C LYS A 96 -0.02 2.18 3.19
N THR A 97 0.86 1.82 4.12
CA THR A 97 0.81 0.53 4.84
C THR A 97 -0.47 0.40 5.67
N LEU A 98 -0.91 1.50 6.30
CA LEU A 98 -2.15 1.58 7.08
C LEU A 98 -3.41 1.75 6.21
N LYS A 99 -3.27 1.85 4.88
CA LYS A 99 -4.36 2.07 3.91
C LYS A 99 -5.20 3.33 4.21
N ILE A 100 -4.60 4.35 4.81
CA ILE A 100 -5.26 5.63 5.05
C ILE A 100 -5.20 6.44 3.76
N THR A 101 -6.37 6.72 3.18
CA THR A 101 -6.47 7.52 1.94
C THR A 101 -7.28 8.78 2.20
N ARG A 102 -6.74 9.92 1.77
CA ARG A 102 -7.44 11.21 1.86
C ARG A 102 -8.20 11.46 0.55
N LYS A 103 -9.51 11.58 0.62
CA LYS A 103 -10.31 12.08 -0.51
C LYS A 103 -10.09 13.59 -0.66
N LYS A 104 -9.80 14.06 -1.88
CA LYS A 104 -9.68 15.50 -2.14
C LYS A 104 -11.03 16.18 -1.87
N LYS A 105 -11.03 17.23 -1.07
CA LYS A 105 -12.18 18.13 -0.96
C LYS A 105 -12.26 18.93 -2.26
N THR A 106 -13.42 18.98 -2.90
CA THR A 106 -13.64 19.85 -4.06
C THR A 106 -13.56 21.29 -3.58
N THR A 107 -12.53 22.02 -4.00
CA THR A 107 -12.46 23.47 -3.80
C THR A 107 -13.58 24.11 -4.61
N VAL A 108 -14.63 24.55 -3.94
CA VAL A 108 -15.68 25.36 -4.57
C VAL A 108 -15.06 26.72 -4.82
N TYR A 109 -14.75 27.04 -6.07
CA TYR A 109 -14.31 28.39 -6.45
C TYR A 109 -15.42 29.37 -6.09
N LYS A 110 -15.15 30.27 -5.15
CA LYS A 110 -16.01 31.42 -4.86
C LYS A 110 -15.36 32.62 -5.53
N GLU A 111 -16.03 33.15 -6.55
CA GLU A 111 -15.60 34.33 -7.27
C GLU A 111 -15.62 35.53 -6.31
N GLN A 112 -14.44 36.08 -6.00
CA GLN A 112 -14.30 37.17 -5.02
C GLN A 112 -14.66 38.54 -5.59
N ASP A 113 -14.67 38.65 -6.92
CA ASP A 113 -15.02 39.87 -7.62
C ASP A 113 -16.55 40.02 -7.72
N LEU A 114 -17.10 40.96 -6.95
CA LEU A 114 -18.53 41.27 -6.88
C LEU A 114 -19.13 41.60 -8.27
N GLN A 115 -18.33 42.14 -9.19
CA GLN A 115 -18.77 42.49 -10.54
C GLN A 115 -18.95 41.25 -11.43
N LYS A 116 -18.24 40.16 -11.14
CA LYS A 116 -18.43 38.87 -11.82
C LYS A 116 -19.53 38.04 -11.17
N SER A 117 -19.63 38.03 -9.85
CA SER A 117 -20.67 37.25 -9.16
C SER A 117 -22.09 37.74 -9.46
N ASN A 118 -22.27 39.05 -9.68
CA ASN A 118 -23.57 39.65 -10.00
C ASN A 118 -23.96 39.60 -11.48
N ARG A 119 -23.11 39.05 -12.37
CA ARG A 119 -23.49 38.88 -13.77
C ARG A 119 -24.47 37.71 -13.91
N LEU A 120 -25.71 38.02 -14.30
CA LEU A 120 -26.72 37.01 -14.60
C LEU A 120 -26.18 36.04 -15.68
N PRO A 121 -26.38 34.72 -15.50
CA PRO A 121 -25.91 33.74 -16.45
C PRO A 121 -26.59 33.97 -17.81
N LYS A 122 -25.79 33.99 -18.89
CA LYS A 122 -26.28 34.25 -20.27
C LYS A 122 -27.34 33.25 -20.75
N THR A 123 -27.55 32.15 -20.02
CA THR A 123 -28.59 31.14 -20.28
C THR A 123 -30.00 31.62 -19.95
N ALA A 124 -30.18 32.70 -19.18
CA ALA A 124 -31.50 33.26 -18.83
C ALA A 124 -32.26 33.86 -20.04
N GLY A 125 -31.57 34.21 -21.14
CA GLY A 125 -32.19 34.77 -22.35
C GLY A 125 -32.98 33.77 -23.21
N THR A 126 -32.98 32.48 -22.86
CA THR A 126 -33.67 31.43 -23.64
C THR A 126 -35.07 31.10 -23.09
N ILE A 127 -35.35 31.43 -21.82
CA ILE A 127 -36.62 31.06 -21.17
C ILE A 127 -37.79 31.98 -21.61
N PHE A 128 -37.51 33.24 -21.99
CA PHE A 128 -38.58 34.21 -22.33
C PHE A 128 -39.09 34.13 -23.78
N ARG A 129 -38.51 33.30 -24.66
CA ARG A 129 -38.97 33.15 -26.05
C ARG A 129 -40.05 32.09 -26.25
N ASN A 130 -40.33 31.24 -25.26
CA ASN A 130 -41.21 30.07 -25.43
C ASN A 130 -42.58 30.18 -24.72
N ALA A 131 -43.14 31.39 -24.61
CA ALA A 131 -44.44 31.64 -23.96
C ALA A 131 -45.50 32.29 -24.89
N LYS A 132 -45.25 32.37 -26.21
CA LYS A 132 -46.21 32.87 -27.23
C LYS A 132 -46.83 31.78 -28.12
N GLY A 133 -46.76 30.50 -27.72
CA GLY A 133 -47.25 29.36 -28.51
C GLY A 133 -48.43 28.57 -27.93
N LEU A 134 -49.00 28.97 -26.79
CA LEU A 134 -49.98 28.16 -26.03
C LEU A 134 -51.34 28.82 -25.79
N LEU A 135 -51.77 29.73 -26.68
CA LEU A 135 -53.15 30.23 -26.70
C LEU A 135 -53.64 30.30 -28.15
N GLY A 136 -54.43 29.31 -28.57
CA GLY A 136 -55.23 29.40 -29.78
C GLY A 136 -55.35 28.09 -30.56
N ARG A 137 -56.31 27.23 -30.14
CA ARG A 137 -57.23 26.45 -30.99
C ARG A 137 -57.94 25.40 -30.13
N ASN A 138 -59.16 25.71 -29.72
CA ASN A 138 -60.27 24.77 -29.60
C ASN A 138 -61.56 25.60 -29.45
N GLY A 139 -62.27 25.76 -30.55
CA GLY A 139 -63.61 26.32 -30.63
C GLY A 139 -64.33 25.60 -31.76
N PHE A 140 -65.50 25.04 -31.42
CA PHE A 140 -66.52 24.51 -32.32
C PHE A 140 -66.95 25.53 -33.38
#